data_AF-A0A562VA19-F1
#
_entry.id   AF-A0A562VA19-F1
#
_cell.length_a   1.000
_cell.length_b   1.000
_cell.length_c   1.000
_cell.angle_alpha   90.00
_cell.angle_beta   90.00
_cell.angle_gamma   90.00
#
_symmetry.space_group_name_H-M   'P 1'
#
loop_
_entity.id
_entity.type
_entity.pdbx_description
1 polymer ?
#
loop_
_entity_poly.entity_id
_entity_poly.type
_entity_poly.pdbx_seq_one_letter_code
_entity_poly.pdbx_strand_id
1 'polypeptide(L)'
;MAEDSVDLLLDQHGRIDDLFVRISKAAPADRGEPWRELRGLLTVHETVEEELVHPVAESLSDGTAEVAADRVAEEVGAEELLRRLADVDPESDEFPQAFKALRTAVLSHAAHEERYEFPRLKAYRSDELAALAPRVAAGLGVADDTGDDPPETIKERVAEAVREADA
;
A
#
# COMPACT_ATOMS: atom_id res chain seq x y z
N MET A 1 -12.88 -17.07 -11.70
CA MET A 1 -11.57 -16.75 -12.31
C MET A 1 -10.54 -16.94 -11.20
N ALA A 2 -9.30 -17.30 -11.53
CA ALA A 2 -8.25 -17.27 -10.50
C ALA A 2 -8.04 -15.81 -10.09
N GLU A 3 -7.77 -15.58 -8.81
CA GLU A 3 -7.44 -14.27 -8.24
C GLU A 3 -6.12 -13.77 -8.86
N ASP A 4 -6.09 -12.52 -9.34
CA ASP A 4 -4.90 -11.89 -9.90
C ASP A 4 -4.26 -10.88 -8.93
N SER A 5 -3.07 -10.36 -9.24
CA SER A 5 -2.39 -9.37 -8.39
C SER A 5 -3.22 -8.14 -8.06
N VAL A 6 -4.07 -7.68 -8.99
CA VAL A 6 -4.91 -6.49 -8.75
C VAL A 6 -6.03 -6.84 -7.77
N ASP A 7 -6.60 -8.04 -7.85
CA ASP A 7 -7.61 -8.48 -6.88
C ASP A 7 -7.05 -8.47 -5.44
N LEU A 8 -5.79 -8.89 -5.26
CA LEU A 8 -5.09 -8.85 -3.97
C LEU A 8 -4.87 -7.41 -3.45
N LEU A 9 -4.50 -6.48 -4.33
CA LEU A 9 -4.27 -5.08 -3.97
C LEU A 9 -5.59 -4.36 -3.63
N LEU A 10 -6.67 -4.66 -4.36
CA LEU A 10 -8.01 -4.18 -4.02
C LEU A 10 -8.45 -4.62 -2.62
N ASP A 11 -8.12 -5.85 -2.21
CA ASP A 11 -8.37 -6.31 -0.85
C ASP A 11 -7.51 -5.56 0.19
N GLN A 12 -6.27 -5.20 -0.14
CA GLN A 12 -5.44 -4.33 0.70
C GLN A 12 -6.04 -2.92 0.84
N HIS A 13 -6.54 -2.32 -0.24
CA HIS A 13 -7.22 -1.01 -0.19
C HIS A 13 -8.40 -1.04 0.79
N GLY A 14 -9.19 -2.11 0.76
CA GLY A 14 -10.29 -2.32 1.71
C GLY A 14 -9.81 -2.36 3.16
N ARG A 15 -8.76 -3.15 3.46
CA ARG A 15 -8.16 -3.23 4.81
C ARG A 15 -7.62 -1.87 5.27
N ILE A 16 -7.00 -1.11 4.37
CA ILE A 16 -6.46 0.22 4.64
C ILE A 16 -7.60 1.20 5.02
N ASP A 17 -8.69 1.27 4.25
CA ASP A 17 -9.82 2.15 4.62
C ASP A 17 -10.48 1.72 5.93
N ASP A 18 -10.64 0.42 6.17
CA ASP A 18 -11.18 -0.11 7.42
C ASP A 18 -10.33 0.32 8.64
N LEU A 19 -9.01 0.28 8.53
CA LEU A 19 -8.11 0.77 9.57
C LEU A 19 -8.20 2.29 9.76
N PHE A 20 -8.27 3.05 8.67
CA PHE A 20 -8.52 4.49 8.76
C PHE A 20 -9.83 4.80 9.50
N VAL A 21 -10.89 4.05 9.23
CA VAL A 21 -12.18 4.17 9.90
C VAL A 21 -12.09 3.76 11.37
N ARG A 22 -11.41 2.64 11.68
CA ARG A 22 -11.21 2.14 13.04
C ARG A 22 -10.50 3.18 13.91
N ILE A 23 -9.37 3.72 13.44
CA ILE A 23 -8.60 4.75 14.16
C ILE A 23 -9.42 6.02 14.34
N SER A 24 -10.15 6.46 13.30
CA SER A 24 -10.97 7.68 13.36
C SER A 24 -12.09 7.60 14.41
N LYS A 25 -12.60 6.39 14.67
CA LYS A 25 -13.69 6.14 15.63
C LYS A 25 -13.19 5.78 17.03
N ALA A 26 -11.92 5.42 17.17
CA ALA A 26 -11.32 5.00 18.43
C ALA A 26 -11.19 6.19 19.41
N ALA A 27 -11.37 5.91 20.69
CA ALA A 27 -10.94 6.82 21.75
C ALA A 27 -9.40 6.96 21.68
N PRO A 28 -8.82 8.09 22.12
CA PRO A 28 -7.37 8.31 22.04
C PRO A 28 -6.52 7.12 22.51
N ALA A 29 -6.82 6.59 23.71
CA ALA A 29 -6.11 5.45 24.32
C ALA A 29 -6.20 4.12 23.53
N ASP A 30 -7.14 4.01 22.60
CA ASP A 30 -7.37 2.80 21.80
C ASP A 30 -6.77 2.91 20.38
N ARG A 31 -6.12 4.04 20.03
CA ARG A 31 -5.58 4.26 18.68
C ARG A 31 -4.25 3.58 18.42
N GLY A 32 -3.48 3.25 19.46
CA GLY A 32 -2.10 2.79 19.32
C GLY A 32 -1.94 1.50 18.50
N GLU A 33 -2.72 0.47 18.80
CA GLU A 33 -2.67 -0.81 18.06
C GLU A 33 -3.11 -0.68 16.59
N PRO A 34 -4.29 -0.12 16.24
CA PRO A 34 -4.66 0.01 14.84
C PRO A 34 -3.78 1.00 14.08
N TRP A 35 -3.18 2.00 14.75
CA TRP A 35 -2.19 2.88 14.14
C TRP A 35 -0.94 2.10 13.72
N ARG A 36 -0.42 1.22 14.58
CA ARG A 36 0.72 0.37 14.22
C ARG A 36 0.41 -0.57 13.06
N GLU A 37 -0.76 -1.20 13.10
CA GLU A 37 -1.25 -2.06 12.03
C GLU A 37 -1.31 -1.30 10.69
N LEU A 38 -1.88 -0.09 10.69
CA LEU A 38 -1.97 0.73 9.48
C LEU A 38 -0.58 1.11 8.93
N ARG A 39 0.37 1.52 9.78
CA ARG A 39 1.72 1.88 9.32
C ARG A 39 2.44 0.70 8.66
N GLY A 40 2.34 -0.48 9.26
CA GLY A 40 2.93 -1.69 8.70
C GLY A 40 2.28 -2.07 7.37
N LEU A 41 0.94 -2.04 7.34
CA LEU A 41 0.16 -2.34 6.14
C LEU A 41 0.49 -1.41 4.98
N LEU A 42 0.54 -0.09 5.21
CA LEU A 42 0.90 0.89 4.17
C LEU A 42 2.30 0.63 3.61
N THR A 43 3.27 0.39 4.50
CA THR A 43 4.65 0.12 4.08
C THR A 43 4.73 -1.14 3.22
N VAL A 44 4.03 -2.21 3.61
CA VAL A 44 4.01 -3.47 2.84
C VAL A 44 3.35 -3.28 1.47
N HIS A 45 2.19 -2.63 1.46
CA HIS A 45 1.40 -2.39 0.26
C HIS A 45 2.20 -1.62 -0.80
N GLU A 46 2.73 -0.45 -0.43
CA GLU A 46 3.53 0.39 -1.33
C GLU A 46 4.79 -0.35 -1.82
N THR A 47 5.49 -1.07 -0.94
CA THR A 47 6.68 -1.83 -1.35
C THR A 47 6.33 -2.92 -2.39
N VAL A 48 5.17 -3.57 -2.25
CA VAL A 48 4.73 -4.57 -3.24
C VAL A 48 4.43 -3.91 -4.59
N GLU A 49 3.86 -2.72 -4.60
CA GLU A 49 3.57 -1.98 -5.83
C GLU A 49 4.85 -1.49 -6.52
N GLU A 50 5.78 -0.93 -5.76
CA GLU A 50 7.13 -0.54 -6.19
C GLU A 50 7.90 -1.70 -6.82
N GLU A 51 7.92 -2.86 -6.17
CA GLU A 51 8.74 -4.00 -6.60
C GLU A 51 8.13 -4.76 -7.79
N LEU A 52 6.79 -4.81 -7.89
CA LEU A 52 6.11 -5.75 -8.79
C LEU A 52 5.11 -5.11 -9.76
N VAL A 53 4.39 -4.06 -9.35
CA VAL A 53 3.25 -3.54 -10.12
C VAL A 53 3.67 -2.41 -11.04
N HIS A 54 4.32 -1.37 -10.51
CA HIS A 54 4.78 -0.24 -11.31
C HIS A 54 5.74 -0.65 -12.43
N PRO A 55 6.68 -1.61 -12.26
CA PRO A 55 7.53 -2.07 -13.37
C PRO A 55 6.73 -2.65 -14.55
N VAL A 56 5.59 -3.31 -14.28
CA VAL A 56 4.69 -3.81 -15.32
C VAL A 56 4.00 -2.65 -16.03
N ALA A 57 3.53 -1.67 -15.27
CA ALA A 57 2.88 -0.47 -15.79
C ALA A 57 3.84 0.39 -16.64
N GLU A 58 5.09 0.55 -16.22
CA GLU A 58 6.14 1.27 -16.95
C GLU A 58 6.52 0.59 -18.27
N SER A 59 6.36 -0.73 -18.37
CA SER A 59 6.62 -1.49 -19.60
C SER A 59 5.62 -1.21 -20.73
N LEU A 60 4.50 -0.53 -20.43
CA LEU A 60 3.42 -0.23 -21.37
C LEU A 60 3.66 1.11 -22.08
N SER A 61 3.55 1.10 -23.41
CA SER A 61 3.85 2.25 -24.28
C SER A 61 2.64 3.10 -24.67
N ASP A 62 1.49 2.93 -24.02
CA ASP A 62 0.21 3.57 -24.34
C ASP A 62 -0.16 4.76 -23.44
N GLY A 63 0.83 5.36 -22.79
CA GLY A 63 0.61 6.43 -21.80
C GLY A 63 0.38 5.90 -20.38
N THR A 64 0.62 4.60 -20.14
CA THR A 64 0.46 3.97 -18.82
C THR A 64 1.68 4.20 -17.94
N ALA A 65 2.87 4.34 -18.52
CA ALA A 65 4.07 4.74 -17.78
C ALA A 65 3.89 6.11 -17.09
N GLU A 66 3.25 7.08 -17.74
CA GLU A 66 2.94 8.38 -17.12
C GLU A 66 1.90 8.26 -16.01
N VAL A 67 0.93 7.35 -16.13
CA VAL A 67 -0.03 7.08 -15.06
C VAL A 67 0.67 6.47 -13.84
N ALA A 68 1.57 5.50 -14.05
CA ALA A 68 2.37 4.91 -12.97
C ALA A 68 3.26 5.95 -12.29
N ALA A 69 3.93 6.81 -13.07
CA ALA A 69 4.75 7.89 -12.52
C ALA A 69 3.94 8.87 -11.65
N ASP A 70 2.68 9.13 -11.99
CA ASP A 70 1.79 9.93 -11.14
C ASP A 70 1.43 9.20 -9.82
N ARG A 71 1.32 7.86 -9.81
CA ARG A 71 1.07 7.07 -8.58
C ARG A 71 2.27 7.09 -7.66
N VAL A 72 3.46 6.84 -8.20
CA VAL A 72 4.74 6.94 -7.46
C VAL A 72 4.92 8.32 -6.84
N ALA A 73 4.51 9.39 -7.52
CA ALA A 73 4.56 10.74 -6.95
C ALA A 73 3.57 10.95 -5.77
N GLU A 74 2.41 10.30 -5.81
CA GLU A 74 1.41 10.32 -4.73
C GLU A 74 1.88 9.52 -3.52
N GLU A 75 2.46 8.34 -3.74
CA GLU A 75 3.10 7.46 -2.74
C GLU A 75 4.18 8.22 -1.95
N VAL A 76 5.15 8.83 -2.63
CA VAL A 76 6.20 9.65 -2.00
C VAL A 76 5.60 10.74 -1.10
N GLY A 77 4.51 11.36 -1.55
CA GLY A 77 3.78 12.36 -0.76
C GLY A 77 3.08 11.76 0.48
N ALA A 78 2.49 10.58 0.34
CA ALA A 78 1.87 9.84 1.44
C ALA A 78 2.91 9.36 2.46
N GLU A 79 4.06 8.82 2.01
CA GLU A 79 5.18 8.44 2.88
C GLU A 79 5.72 9.63 3.66
N GLU A 80 5.83 10.82 3.05
CA GLU A 80 6.25 12.02 3.76
C GLU A 80 5.29 12.39 4.90
N LEU A 81 3.98 12.27 4.65
CA LEU A 81 2.96 12.49 5.68
C LEU A 81 3.04 11.42 6.76
N LEU A 82 3.25 10.16 6.39
CA LEU A 82 3.41 9.03 7.29
C LEU A 82 4.62 9.21 8.20
N ARG A 83 5.78 9.58 7.64
CA ARG A 83 7.01 9.88 8.38
C ARG A 83 6.82 11.01 9.37
N ARG A 84 6.15 12.10 8.97
CA ARG A 84 5.84 13.21 9.88
C ARG A 84 4.88 12.79 11.01
N LEU A 85 3.94 11.90 10.71
CA LEU A 85 2.96 11.41 11.68
C LEU A 85 3.52 10.33 12.62
N ALA A 86 4.59 9.64 12.23
CA ALA A 86 5.22 8.58 13.02
C ALA A 86 5.77 9.06 14.38
N ASP A 87 6.16 10.34 14.46
CA ASP A 87 6.66 10.98 15.70
C ASP A 87 5.54 11.58 16.57
N VAL A 88 4.29 11.56 16.10
CA VAL A 88 3.14 12.11 16.84
C VAL A 88 2.50 11.01 17.67
N ASP A 89 2.29 11.28 18.96
CA ASP A 89 1.57 10.39 19.84
C ASP A 89 0.11 10.22 19.34
N PRO A 90 -0.35 9.00 19.01
CA PRO A 90 -1.72 8.77 18.55
C PRO A 90 -2.80 9.15 19.57
N GLU A 91 -2.45 9.23 20.85
CA GLU A 91 -3.35 9.65 21.92
C GLU A 91 -3.46 11.18 22.05
N SER A 92 -2.59 11.94 21.37
CA SER A 92 -2.55 13.39 21.46
C SER A 92 -3.68 14.09 20.69
N ASP A 93 -3.92 15.36 21.04
CA ASP A 93 -4.86 16.24 20.35
C ASP A 93 -4.35 16.69 18.96
N GLU A 94 -3.06 16.54 18.68
CA GLU A 94 -2.42 16.92 17.40
C GLU A 94 -2.63 15.84 16.33
N PHE A 95 -2.71 14.57 16.75
CA PHE A 95 -2.83 13.43 15.86
C PHE A 95 -3.98 13.51 14.85
N PRO A 96 -5.24 13.86 15.22
CA PRO A 96 -6.36 13.82 14.29
C PRO A 96 -6.20 14.69 13.04
N GLN A 97 -5.55 15.85 13.16
CA GLN A 97 -5.36 16.75 12.03
C GLN A 97 -4.35 16.16 11.02
N ALA A 98 -3.21 15.71 11.50
CA ALA A 98 -2.17 15.12 10.67
C ALA A 98 -2.61 13.76 10.08
N PHE A 99 -3.33 12.96 10.87
CA PHE A 99 -3.95 11.70 10.44
C PHE A 99 -4.96 11.90 9.30
N LYS A 100 -5.78 12.97 9.35
CA LYS A 100 -6.71 13.28 8.26
C LYS A 100 -6.00 13.59 6.94
N ALA A 101 -4.85 14.27 6.99
CA ALA A 101 -4.07 14.58 5.81
C ALA A 101 -3.53 13.29 5.16
N LEU A 102 -2.92 12.40 5.97
CA LEU A 102 -2.47 11.09 5.51
C LEU A 102 -3.61 10.28 4.90
N ARG A 103 -4.76 10.19 5.59
CA ARG A 103 -5.94 9.48 5.09
C ARG A 103 -6.38 9.99 3.71
N THR A 104 -6.38 11.31 3.53
CA THR A 104 -6.81 11.90 2.26
C THR A 104 -5.85 11.54 1.13
N ALA A 105 -4.54 11.60 1.40
CA ALA A 105 -3.52 11.24 0.41
C ALA A 105 -3.64 9.76 0.00
N VAL A 106 -3.63 8.85 0.97
CA VAL A 106 -3.68 7.40 0.72
C VAL A 106 -4.97 6.99 -0.01
N LEU A 107 -6.14 7.45 0.45
CA LEU A 107 -7.40 7.09 -0.21
C LEU A 107 -7.56 7.72 -1.60
N SER A 108 -6.92 8.85 -1.86
CA SER A 108 -6.92 9.43 -3.21
C SER A 108 -6.02 8.64 -4.15
N HIS A 109 -4.84 8.24 -3.67
CA HIS A 109 -3.90 7.38 -4.39
C HIS A 109 -4.55 6.04 -4.79
N ALA A 110 -5.08 5.28 -3.82
CA ALA A 110 -5.81 4.03 -4.08
C ALA A 110 -6.94 4.22 -5.11
N ALA A 111 -7.73 5.28 -4.96
CA ALA A 111 -8.80 5.59 -5.91
C ALA A 111 -8.30 5.95 -7.31
N HIS A 112 -7.10 6.51 -7.44
CA HIS A 112 -6.47 6.80 -8.72
C HIS A 112 -5.94 5.52 -9.39
N GLU A 113 -5.32 4.62 -8.64
CA GLU A 113 -4.89 3.31 -9.17
C GLU A 113 -6.06 2.52 -9.71
N GLU A 114 -7.11 2.35 -8.89
CA GLU A 114 -8.35 1.64 -9.25
C GLU A 114 -9.00 2.20 -10.52
N ARG A 115 -8.87 3.50 -10.72
CA ARG A 115 -9.52 4.21 -11.84
C ARG A 115 -8.66 4.28 -13.09
N TYR A 116 -7.35 4.43 -12.95
CA TYR A 116 -6.47 4.83 -14.04
C TYR A 116 -5.38 3.80 -14.38
N GLU A 117 -4.86 3.08 -13.40
CA GLU A 117 -3.75 2.13 -13.61
C GLU A 117 -4.25 0.69 -13.72
N PHE A 118 -4.93 0.19 -12.69
CA PHE A 118 -5.39 -1.20 -12.61
C PHE A 118 -6.25 -1.63 -13.81
N PRO A 119 -7.19 -0.80 -14.33
CA PRO A 119 -7.94 -1.18 -15.52
C PRO A 119 -7.05 -1.40 -16.76
N ARG A 120 -5.95 -0.64 -16.90
CA ARG A 120 -5.02 -0.78 -18.02
C ARG A 120 -4.15 -2.02 -17.86
N LEU A 121 -3.68 -2.30 -16.65
CA LEU A 121 -2.97 -3.53 -16.34
C LEU A 121 -3.86 -4.76 -16.63
N LYS A 122 -5.11 -4.76 -16.18
CA LYS A 122 -6.06 -5.85 -16.52
C LYS A 122 -6.33 -5.96 -18.02
N ALA A 123 -6.34 -4.85 -18.76
CA ALA A 123 -6.59 -4.87 -20.20
C ALA A 123 -5.40 -5.39 -21.02
N TYR A 124 -4.17 -5.08 -20.62
CA TYR A 124 -2.98 -5.31 -21.46
C TYR A 124 -1.97 -6.29 -20.90
N ARG A 125 -2.11 -6.68 -19.62
CA ARG A 125 -1.15 -7.48 -18.85
C ARG A 125 -1.82 -8.53 -17.96
N SER A 126 -3.04 -8.97 -18.29
CA SER A 126 -3.77 -9.95 -17.48
C SER A 126 -2.98 -11.23 -17.17
N ASP A 127 -2.23 -11.76 -18.14
CA ASP A 127 -1.44 -12.98 -17.96
C ASP A 127 -0.25 -12.74 -17.01
N GLU A 128 0.35 -11.56 -17.07
CA GLU A 128 1.46 -11.15 -16.19
C GLU A 128 0.95 -10.89 -14.77
N LEU A 129 -0.21 -10.26 -14.61
CA LEU A 129 -0.88 -10.10 -13.32
C LEU A 129 -1.21 -11.45 -12.66
N ALA A 130 -1.69 -12.42 -13.44
CA ALA A 130 -1.92 -13.77 -12.93
C ALA A 130 -0.62 -14.47 -12.53
N ALA A 131 0.48 -14.24 -13.27
CA ALA A 131 1.79 -14.81 -12.96
C ALA A 131 2.45 -14.18 -11.73
N LEU A 132 2.19 -12.89 -11.46
CA LEU A 132 2.70 -12.17 -10.30
C LEU A 132 1.91 -12.42 -9.01
N ALA A 133 0.66 -12.89 -9.11
CA ALA A 133 -0.23 -13.06 -7.95
C ALA A 133 0.42 -13.84 -6.78
N PRO A 134 1.16 -14.95 -6.97
CA PRO A 134 1.83 -15.64 -5.88
C PRO A 134 2.89 -14.79 -5.15
N ARG A 135 3.63 -13.97 -5.90
CA ARG A 135 4.69 -13.09 -5.35
C ARG A 135 4.08 -11.90 -4.62
N VAL A 136 3.02 -11.31 -5.20
CA VAL A 136 2.22 -10.26 -4.54
C VAL A 136 1.65 -10.80 -3.24
N ALA A 137 1.01 -11.98 -3.26
CA ALA A 137 0.48 -12.61 -2.05
C ALA A 137 1.57 -12.86 -0.98
N ALA A 138 2.75 -13.32 -1.39
CA ALA A 138 3.88 -13.54 -0.47
C ALA A 138 4.35 -12.22 0.17
N GLY A 139 4.54 -11.16 -0.62
CA GLY A 139 4.91 -9.83 -0.13
C GLY A 139 3.86 -9.26 0.82
N LEU A 140 2.59 -9.29 0.43
CA LEU A 140 1.47 -8.79 1.25
C LEU A 140 1.31 -9.57 2.57
N GLY A 141 1.67 -10.85 2.60
CA GLY A 141 1.65 -11.67 3.81
C GLY A 141 2.58 -11.16 4.93
N VAL A 142 3.58 -10.32 4.60
CA VAL A 142 4.43 -9.67 5.61
C VAL A 142 3.61 -8.73 6.52
N ALA A 143 2.50 -8.18 6.02
CA ALA A 143 1.63 -7.26 6.77
C ALA A 143 1.04 -7.88 8.04
N ASP A 144 0.93 -9.21 8.11
CA ASP A 144 0.33 -9.91 9.24
C ASP A 144 1.26 -9.96 10.48
N ASP A 145 2.54 -9.64 10.33
CA ASP A 145 3.53 -9.68 11.41
C ASP A 145 4.62 -8.60 11.27
N THR A 146 4.22 -7.34 11.04
CA THR A 146 5.16 -6.20 11.00
C THR A 146 5.58 -5.73 12.40
N GLY A 147 4.76 -5.97 13.42
CA GLY A 147 5.04 -5.53 14.79
C GLY A 147 5.33 -4.03 14.89
N ASP A 148 6.47 -3.71 15.50
CA ASP A 148 7.02 -2.35 15.63
C ASP A 148 8.24 -2.13 14.70
N ASP A 149 8.42 -2.97 13.68
CA ASP A 149 9.57 -2.89 12.78
C ASP A 149 9.61 -1.52 12.06
N PRO A 150 10.81 -0.95 11.87
CA PRO A 150 10.95 0.28 11.09
C PRO A 150 10.66 0.02 9.60
N PRO A 151 10.25 1.04 8.84
CA PRO A 151 9.86 0.87 7.44
C PRO A 151 10.90 0.13 6.59
N GLU A 152 12.19 0.47 6.71
CA GLU A 152 13.27 -0.19 5.97
C GLU A 152 13.33 -1.71 6.20
N THR A 153 13.13 -2.16 7.44
CA THR A 153 13.09 -3.59 7.76
C THR A 153 11.88 -4.27 7.17
N ILE A 154 10.73 -3.59 7.13
CA ILE A 154 9.53 -4.10 6.46
C ILE A 154 9.79 -4.22 4.95
N LYS A 155 10.38 -3.18 4.32
CA LYS A 155 10.71 -3.20 2.88
C LYS A 155 11.66 -4.37 2.54
N GLU A 156 12.70 -4.59 3.35
CA GLU A 156 13.62 -5.72 3.21
C GLU A 156 12.91 -7.09 3.29
N ARG A 157 11.99 -7.25 4.25
CA ARG A 157 11.21 -8.48 4.44
C ARG A 157 10.26 -8.73 3.26
N VAL A 158 9.62 -7.69 2.74
CA VAL A 158 8.78 -7.79 1.54
C VAL A 158 9.62 -8.23 0.34
N ALA A 159 10.75 -7.57 0.10
CA ALA A 159 11.65 -7.92 -1.00
C ALA A 159 12.22 -9.34 -0.88
N GLU A 160 12.44 -9.85 0.33
CA GLU A 160 12.79 -11.25 0.58
C GLU A 160 11.64 -12.20 0.23
N ALA A 161 10.44 -11.95 0.76
CA ALA A 161 9.26 -12.78 0.49
C ALA A 161 8.92 -12.86 -1.01
N VAL A 162 9.03 -11.73 -1.72
CA VAL A 162 8.82 -11.64 -3.17
C VAL A 162 9.85 -12.48 -3.94
N ARG A 163 11.13 -12.45 -3.55
CA ARG A 163 12.20 -13.24 -4.17
C ARG A 163 12.08 -14.73 -3.89
N GLU A 164 11.64 -15.12 -2.69
CA GLU A 164 11.47 -16.53 -2.34
C GLU A 164 10.30 -17.18 -3.09
N ALA A 165 9.27 -16.40 -3.43
CA ALA A 165 8.15 -16.85 -4.24
C ALA A 165 8.50 -17.10 -5.73
N ASP A 166 9.69 -16.69 -6.20
CA ASP A 166 10.22 -17.01 -7.53
C ASP A 166 10.92 -18.38 -7.64
N ALA A 167 11.21 -19.03 -6.50
CA ALA A 167 12.05 -20.25 -6.41
C ALA A 167 11.26 -21.56 -6.47
#